data_AF-A0A2G2W8X1-F1
#
_entry.id   AF-A0A2G2W8X1-F1
#
_cell.length_a   1.000
_cell.length_b   1.000
_cell.length_c   1.000
_cell.angle_alpha   90.00
_cell.angle_beta   90.00
_cell.angle_gamma   90.00
#
_symmetry.space_group_name_H-M   'P 1'
#
loop_
_entity.id
_entity.type
_entity.pdbx_description
1 polymer ?
#
loop_
_entity_poly.entity_id
_entity_poly.type
_entity_poly.pdbx_seq_one_letter_code
_entity_poly.pdbx_strand_id
1 'polypeptide(L)'
;MKQESSQNGLIDPSDPLIDPNDPKGQLIQFSNAIIFGGKFYAPSLQGTLAVIEEIEDQFQVTRLSKRRAIPASSYSKHFIEYLFESNGEILLIFLISERSNRVVDNVEVFKLQIDDLSWLKMDNLGDRTLFTGIKCCLSVPASQDGCRNNCVYFTHHSVDGWRLHDMGSGFISPCYDDSGSKIKSPVWEEPVTGKSSR
;
A
#
# COMPACT_ATOMS: atom_id res chain seq x y z
N MET A 1 -35.04 0.49 24.07
CA MET A 1 -34.11 1.09 23.09
C MET A 1 -32.75 1.15 23.75
N LYS A 2 -31.81 0.31 23.32
CA LYS A 2 -30.43 0.35 23.83
C LYS A 2 -29.70 1.45 23.06
N GLN A 3 -29.22 2.44 23.79
CA GLN A 3 -28.32 3.46 23.28
C GLN A 3 -26.97 2.79 23.05
N GLU A 4 -26.52 2.70 21.81
CA GLU A 4 -25.15 2.32 21.49
C GLU A 4 -24.22 3.42 21.99
N SER A 5 -23.38 3.07 22.95
CA SER A 5 -22.32 3.93 23.48
C SER A 5 -21.21 4.03 22.44
N SER A 6 -21.10 5.18 21.79
CA SER A 6 -19.94 5.60 21.02
C SER A 6 -18.72 5.72 21.94
N GLN A 7 -18.00 4.63 22.17
CA GLN A 7 -16.68 4.69 22.81
C GLN A 7 -15.65 5.21 21.81
N ASN A 8 -15.62 6.54 21.65
CA ASN A 8 -14.41 7.27 21.27
C ASN A 8 -13.77 7.78 22.57
N GLY A 9 -13.33 6.85 23.43
CA GLY A 9 -12.48 7.22 24.56
C GLY A 9 -11.15 7.70 24.00
N LEU A 10 -10.75 8.92 24.35
CA LEU A 10 -9.39 9.40 24.08
C LEU A 10 -8.42 8.40 24.72
N ILE A 11 -7.45 7.92 23.94
CA ILE A 11 -6.39 7.04 24.45
C ILE A 11 -5.49 7.92 25.31
N ASP A 12 -5.34 7.57 26.58
CA ASP A 12 -4.46 8.31 27.49
C ASP A 12 -3.00 8.15 27.01
N PRO A 13 -2.27 9.25 26.73
CA PRO A 13 -0.87 9.17 26.29
C PRO A 13 0.06 8.50 27.30
N SER A 14 -0.35 8.42 28.58
CA SER A 14 0.41 7.78 29.64
C SER A 14 0.22 6.27 29.73
N ASP A 15 -0.81 5.72 29.08
CA ASP A 15 -1.07 4.28 29.05
C ASP A 15 -0.21 3.59 27.97
N PRO A 16 0.30 2.37 28.24
CA PRO A 16 0.98 1.59 27.22
C PRO A 16 0.01 1.26 26.08
N LEU A 17 0.38 1.64 24.85
CA LEU A 17 -0.42 1.35 23.66
C LEU A 17 -0.28 -0.11 23.24
N ILE A 18 -1.14 -0.96 23.80
CA ILE A 18 -1.21 -2.40 23.47
C ILE A 18 -1.90 -2.58 22.11
N ASP A 19 -1.34 -3.45 21.27
CA ASP A 19 -1.97 -3.81 20.01
C ASP A 19 -3.22 -4.68 20.27
N PRO A 20 -4.43 -4.22 19.91
CA PRO A 20 -5.66 -4.96 20.17
C PRO A 20 -5.73 -6.31 19.43
N ASN A 21 -4.85 -6.51 18.45
CA ASN A 21 -4.81 -7.70 17.61
C ASN A 21 -3.60 -8.59 17.90
N ASP A 22 -2.72 -8.23 18.84
CA ASP A 22 -1.62 -9.08 19.27
C ASP A 22 -2.10 -10.08 20.34
N PRO A 23 -2.01 -11.40 20.09
CA PRO A 23 -2.53 -12.42 21.01
C PRO A 23 -1.77 -12.49 22.35
N LYS A 24 -0.57 -11.90 22.43
CA LYS A 24 0.23 -11.83 23.65
C LYS A 24 0.07 -10.49 24.36
N GLY A 25 -0.74 -9.57 23.82
CA GLY A 25 -0.93 -8.23 24.38
C GLY A 25 0.36 -7.41 24.37
N GLN A 26 1.13 -7.46 23.30
CA GLN A 26 2.35 -6.65 23.16
C GLN A 26 2.03 -5.21 22.75
N LEU A 27 3.00 -4.31 22.96
CA LEU A 27 2.93 -2.94 22.47
C LEU A 27 2.78 -2.92 20.95
N ILE A 28 2.04 -1.94 20.43
CA ILE A 28 1.90 -1.73 18.99
C ILE A 28 3.26 -1.48 18.35
N GLN A 29 3.52 -2.16 17.24
CA GLN A 29 4.73 -1.97 16.44
C GLN A 29 4.31 -1.56 15.04
N PHE A 30 4.55 -0.32 14.67
CA PHE A 30 4.21 0.21 13.34
C PHE A 30 5.18 -0.31 12.28
N SER A 31 4.63 -0.75 11.14
CA SER A 31 5.39 -1.24 9.99
C SER A 31 5.68 -0.12 8.98
N ASN A 32 4.75 0.83 8.83
CA ASN A 32 4.81 1.92 7.88
C ASN A 32 3.98 3.11 8.41
N ALA A 33 4.09 4.26 7.76
CA ALA A 33 3.23 5.40 8.00
C ALA A 33 3.12 6.29 6.76
N ILE A 34 1.95 6.88 6.56
CA ILE A 34 1.74 7.96 5.58
C ILE A 34 1.09 9.15 6.24
N ILE A 35 1.25 10.32 5.62
CA ILE A 35 0.56 11.54 6.02
C ILE A 35 -0.61 11.78 5.06
N PHE A 36 -1.80 11.99 5.61
CA PHE A 36 -2.99 12.31 4.84
C PHE A 36 -3.89 13.25 5.64
N GLY A 37 -4.31 14.36 5.04
CA GLY A 37 -5.18 15.33 5.73
C GLY A 37 -4.61 15.87 7.05
N GLY A 38 -3.28 15.98 7.15
CA GLY A 38 -2.58 16.46 8.37
C GLY A 38 -2.45 15.42 9.50
N LYS A 39 -2.84 14.17 9.27
CA LYS A 39 -2.74 13.07 10.24
C LYS A 39 -1.82 11.97 9.73
N PHE A 40 -1.20 11.24 10.64
CA PHE A 40 -0.49 10.02 10.29
C PHE A 40 -1.43 8.83 10.33
N TYR A 41 -1.30 7.96 9.33
CA TYR A 41 -1.98 6.68 9.26
C TYR A 41 -0.91 5.59 9.27
N ALA A 42 -0.85 4.81 10.36
CA ALA A 42 0.24 3.88 10.63
C ALA A 42 -0.29 2.47 10.93
N PRO A 43 -0.19 1.51 9.97
CA PRO A 43 -0.49 0.12 10.24
C PRO A 43 0.55 -0.51 11.17
N SER A 44 0.10 -1.40 12.02
CA SER A 44 0.94 -2.24 12.88
C SER A 44 1.30 -3.54 12.18
N LEU A 45 2.31 -4.23 12.71
CA LEU A 45 2.68 -5.59 12.29
C LEU A 45 1.53 -6.61 12.43
N GLN A 46 0.51 -6.32 13.26
CA GLN A 46 -0.68 -7.15 13.41
C GLN A 46 -1.88 -6.65 12.57
N GLY A 47 -1.66 -5.65 11.71
CA GLY A 47 -2.68 -5.08 10.83
C GLY A 47 -3.60 -4.06 11.52
N THR A 48 -3.33 -3.65 12.76
CA THR A 48 -4.07 -2.56 13.41
C THR A 48 -3.65 -1.24 12.79
N LEU A 49 -4.59 -0.45 12.27
CA LEU A 49 -4.29 0.89 11.77
C LEU A 49 -4.47 1.91 12.91
N ALA A 50 -3.42 2.64 13.23
CA ALA A 50 -3.49 3.80 14.10
C ALA A 50 -3.63 5.11 13.31
N VAL A 51 -4.44 6.02 13.83
CA VAL A 51 -4.43 7.43 13.43
C VAL A 51 -3.70 8.21 14.51
N ILE A 52 -2.65 8.93 14.12
CA ILE A 52 -1.80 9.71 15.01
C ILE A 52 -1.92 11.18 14.62
N GLU A 53 -2.22 12.02 15.60
CA GLU A 53 -2.44 13.46 15.43
C GLU A 53 -1.51 14.22 16.35
N GLU A 54 -1.09 15.41 15.93
CA GLU A 54 -0.38 16.34 16.80
C GLU A 54 -1.41 17.16 17.60
N ILE A 55 -1.38 17.00 18.93
CA ILE A 55 -2.27 17.67 19.87
C ILE A 55 -1.37 18.31 20.93
N GLU A 56 -1.43 19.64 21.06
CA GLU A 56 -0.63 20.40 22.04
C GLU A 56 0.88 20.08 21.93
N ASP A 57 1.42 20.13 20.70
CA ASP A 57 2.83 19.83 20.37
C ASP A 57 3.29 18.41 20.73
N GLN A 58 2.35 17.46 20.88
CA GLN A 58 2.63 16.05 21.16
C GLN A 58 1.88 15.14 20.20
N PHE A 59 2.55 14.12 19.65
CA PHE A 59 1.91 13.11 18.83
C PHE A 59 1.15 12.11 19.70
N GLN A 60 -0.15 11.96 19.44
CA GLN A 60 -1.04 11.10 20.18
C GLN A 60 -1.81 10.20 19.23
N VAL A 61 -1.99 8.93 19.60
CA VAL A 61 -2.86 8.02 18.87
C VAL A 61 -4.30 8.36 19.24
N THR A 62 -5.08 8.86 18.28
CA THR A 62 -6.46 9.30 18.53
C THR A 62 -7.47 8.22 18.19
N ARG A 63 -7.13 7.30 17.29
CA ARG A 63 -8.00 6.22 16.82
C ARG A 63 -7.21 4.96 16.49
N LEU A 64 -7.84 3.82 16.71
CA LEU A 64 -7.37 2.50 16.27
C LEU A 64 -8.45 1.83 15.43
N SER A 65 -8.06 1.12 14.38
CA SER A 65 -8.99 0.28 13.63
C SER A 65 -9.42 -0.94 14.45
N LYS A 66 -10.71 -1.27 14.36
CA LYS A 66 -11.24 -2.53 14.93
C LYS A 66 -10.94 -3.72 14.03
N ARG A 67 -10.84 -3.48 12.72
CA ARG A 67 -10.56 -4.49 11.70
C ARG A 67 -9.09 -4.44 11.32
N ARG A 68 -8.50 -5.62 11.15
CA ARG A 68 -7.12 -5.77 10.70
C ARG A 68 -7.00 -5.54 9.20
N ALA A 69 -5.93 -4.87 8.79
CA ALA A 69 -5.41 -4.90 7.43
C ALA A 69 -4.59 -6.19 7.28
N ILE A 70 -5.22 -7.25 6.77
CA ILE A 70 -4.55 -8.50 6.42
C ILE A 70 -5.00 -8.93 5.02
N PRO A 71 -4.16 -9.64 4.27
CA PRO A 71 -4.59 -10.30 3.04
C PRO A 71 -5.81 -11.20 3.28
N ALA A 72 -6.74 -11.25 2.33
CA ALA A 72 -7.94 -12.08 2.43
C ALA A 72 -7.61 -13.59 2.39
N SER A 73 -6.48 -13.96 1.79
CA SER A 73 -5.96 -15.33 1.83
C SER A 73 -5.43 -15.66 3.23
N SER A 74 -6.28 -16.26 4.07
CA SER A 74 -5.96 -16.63 5.47
C SER A 74 -4.83 -17.67 5.61
N TYR A 75 -4.34 -18.23 4.51
CA TYR A 75 -3.27 -19.22 4.46
C TYR A 75 -1.90 -18.63 4.09
N SER A 76 -1.83 -17.35 3.70
CA SER A 76 -0.57 -16.75 3.29
C SER A 76 0.37 -16.55 4.48
N LYS A 77 1.51 -17.26 4.47
CA LYS A 77 2.53 -17.13 5.52
C LYS A 77 3.49 -15.96 5.28
N HIS A 78 3.53 -15.41 4.08
CA HIS A 78 4.48 -14.37 3.69
C HIS A 78 3.79 -13.37 2.76
N PHE A 79 3.79 -12.11 3.14
CA PHE A 79 3.35 -11.01 2.29
C PHE A 79 4.23 -9.78 2.54
N ILE A 80 4.26 -8.89 1.55
CA ILE A 80 4.83 -7.55 1.66
C ILE A 80 3.69 -6.56 1.47
N GLU A 81 3.65 -5.53 2.31
CA GLU A 81 2.62 -4.50 2.26
C GLU A 81 3.19 -3.16 1.82
N TYR A 82 2.38 -2.40 1.07
CA TYR A 82 2.72 -1.07 0.60
C TYR A 82 1.56 -0.14 0.86
N LEU A 83 1.79 0.85 1.72
CA LEU A 83 0.82 1.89 2.06
C LEU A 83 1.21 3.20 1.37
N PHE A 84 0.28 3.82 0.65
CA PHE A 84 0.52 5.08 -0.02
C PHE A 84 -0.77 5.87 -0.26
N GLU A 85 -0.61 7.17 -0.46
CA GLU A 85 -1.69 8.08 -0.85
C GLU A 85 -1.73 8.22 -2.38
N SER A 86 -2.94 8.25 -2.94
CA SER A 86 -3.17 8.53 -4.35
C SER A 86 -4.54 9.16 -4.55
N ASN A 87 -4.57 10.39 -5.06
CA ASN A 87 -5.78 11.08 -5.49
C ASN A 87 -6.84 11.21 -4.39
N GLY A 88 -6.43 11.57 -3.18
CA GLY A 88 -7.33 11.72 -2.04
C GLY A 88 -7.72 10.40 -1.38
N GLU A 89 -7.08 9.30 -1.77
CA GLU A 89 -7.36 7.96 -1.23
C GLU A 89 -6.10 7.37 -0.60
N ILE A 90 -6.28 6.65 0.50
CA ILE A 90 -5.22 5.83 1.09
C ILE A 90 -5.40 4.40 0.58
N LEU A 91 -4.36 3.89 -0.09
CA LEU A 91 -4.33 2.56 -0.66
C LEU A 91 -3.31 1.68 0.05
N LEU A 92 -3.64 0.41 0.17
CA LEU A 92 -2.77 -0.64 0.71
C LEU A 92 -2.68 -1.77 -0.30
N ILE A 93 -1.48 -2.10 -0.75
CA ILE A 93 -1.22 -3.24 -1.64
C ILE A 93 -0.54 -4.34 -0.84
N PHE A 94 -1.02 -5.57 -0.97
CA PHE A 94 -0.34 -6.77 -0.50
C PHE A 94 0.20 -7.57 -1.69
N LEU A 95 1.52 -7.82 -1.69
CA LEU A 95 2.14 -8.83 -2.54
C LEU A 95 2.23 -10.13 -1.74
N ILE A 96 1.49 -11.15 -2.15
CA ILE A 96 1.25 -12.37 -1.36
C ILE A 96 2.04 -13.52 -1.96
N SER A 97 2.78 -14.23 -1.11
CA SER A 97 3.57 -15.41 -1.43
C SER A 97 2.99 -16.62 -0.68
N GLU A 98 2.24 -17.48 -1.39
CA GLU A 98 1.53 -18.62 -0.81
C GLU A 98 2.38 -19.88 -0.82
N ARG A 99 3.08 -20.13 -1.94
CA ARG A 99 3.84 -21.37 -2.15
C ARG A 99 5.27 -21.27 -1.65
N SER A 100 5.90 -20.10 -1.84
CA SER A 100 7.28 -19.82 -1.39
C SER A 100 7.53 -18.33 -1.31
N ASN A 101 8.45 -17.88 -0.46
CA ASN A 101 8.87 -16.46 -0.39
C ASN A 101 9.66 -15.96 -1.62
N ARG A 102 9.75 -16.77 -2.69
CA ARG A 102 10.48 -16.43 -3.91
C ARG A 102 9.59 -15.91 -5.03
N VAL A 103 8.27 -16.07 -4.91
CA VAL A 103 7.31 -15.75 -5.96
C VAL A 103 6.10 -15.08 -5.33
N VAL A 104 5.62 -14.02 -5.96
CA VAL A 104 4.33 -13.43 -5.65
C VAL A 104 3.27 -14.22 -6.41
N ASP A 105 2.44 -14.95 -5.68
CA ASP A 105 1.36 -15.79 -6.20
C ASP A 105 0.07 -14.99 -6.39
N ASN A 106 -0.13 -13.93 -5.59
CA ASN A 106 -1.32 -13.08 -5.65
C ASN A 106 -1.00 -11.63 -5.26
N VAL A 107 -1.83 -10.70 -5.73
CA VAL A 107 -1.78 -9.29 -5.36
C VAL A 107 -3.18 -8.87 -4.90
N GLU A 108 -3.25 -8.17 -3.79
CA GLU A 108 -4.50 -7.59 -3.33
C GLU A 108 -4.34 -6.09 -3.09
N VAL A 109 -5.37 -5.33 -3.45
CA VAL A 109 -5.40 -3.88 -3.26
C VAL A 109 -6.60 -3.53 -2.39
N PHE A 110 -6.38 -2.67 -1.41
CA PHE A 110 -7.40 -2.19 -0.49
C PHE A 110 -7.42 -0.67 -0.46
N LYS A 111 -8.61 -0.10 -0.32
CA LYS A 111 -8.84 1.32 -0.03
C LYS A 111 -9.28 1.47 1.42
N LEU A 112 -8.68 2.42 2.14
CA LEU A 112 -9.11 2.77 3.49
C LEU A 112 -10.42 3.57 3.44
N GLN A 113 -11.39 3.14 4.24
CA GLN A 113 -12.57 3.91 4.60
C GLN A 113 -12.25 4.71 5.87
N ILE A 114 -12.08 6.02 5.72
CA ILE A 114 -11.57 6.89 6.82
C ILE A 114 -12.56 6.97 7.98
N ASP A 115 -13.86 6.89 7.70
CA ASP A 115 -14.92 7.07 8.69
C ASP A 115 -14.88 5.99 9.78
N ASP A 116 -14.67 4.73 9.40
CA ASP A 116 -14.66 3.59 10.32
C ASP A 116 -13.31 2.87 10.43
N LEU A 117 -12.29 3.36 9.71
CA LEU A 117 -10.96 2.76 9.59
C LEU A 117 -11.00 1.30 9.11
N SER A 118 -11.96 0.98 8.23
CA SER A 118 -12.05 -0.33 7.59
C SER A 118 -11.37 -0.34 6.22
N TRP A 119 -10.93 -1.52 5.79
CA TRP A 119 -10.29 -1.73 4.50
C TRP A 119 -11.28 -2.36 3.53
N LEU A 120 -11.53 -1.67 2.42
CA LEU A 120 -12.36 -2.16 1.31
C LEU A 120 -11.46 -2.77 0.24
N LYS A 121 -11.60 -4.07 -0.01
CA LYS A 121 -10.90 -4.73 -1.13
C LYS A 121 -11.35 -4.15 -2.45
N MET A 122 -10.40 -3.86 -3.32
CA MET A 122 -10.63 -3.33 -4.66
C MET A 122 -10.44 -4.44 -5.68
N ASP A 123 -11.50 -4.83 -6.36
CA ASP A 123 -11.44 -5.79 -7.47
C ASP A 123 -11.24 -5.10 -8.83
N ASN A 124 -11.32 -3.77 -8.86
CA ASN A 124 -11.17 -2.97 -10.08
C ASN A 124 -10.61 -1.57 -9.75
N LEU A 125 -9.55 -1.17 -10.46
CA LEU A 125 -8.89 0.13 -10.31
C LEU A 125 -9.39 1.18 -11.33
N GLY A 126 -10.26 0.77 -12.26
CA GLY A 126 -10.77 1.58 -13.36
C GLY A 126 -9.66 1.92 -14.35
N ASP A 127 -9.56 3.21 -14.70
CA ASP A 127 -8.48 3.70 -15.55
C ASP A 127 -7.12 3.82 -14.83
N ARG A 128 -7.01 3.39 -13.57
CA ARG A 128 -5.75 3.51 -12.84
C ARG A 128 -4.82 2.32 -13.07
N THR A 129 -3.53 2.63 -13.05
CA THR A 129 -2.44 1.67 -12.95
C THR A 129 -1.62 2.00 -11.71
N LEU A 130 -1.32 0.98 -10.91
CA LEU A 130 -0.47 1.12 -9.73
C LEU A 130 0.92 0.56 -10.03
N PHE A 131 1.95 1.21 -9.50
CA PHE A 131 3.33 0.75 -9.52
C PHE A 131 3.83 0.64 -8.09
N THR A 132 4.43 -0.50 -7.74
CA THR A 132 5.10 -0.68 -6.44
C THR A 132 6.52 -1.22 -6.64
N GLY A 133 7.49 -0.34 -6.44
CA GLY A 133 8.89 -0.69 -6.34
C GLY A 133 9.25 -1.11 -4.91
N ILE A 134 10.51 -1.51 -4.68
CA ILE A 134 10.97 -1.94 -3.34
C ILE A 134 10.70 -0.89 -2.26
N LYS A 135 10.74 0.41 -2.59
CA LYS A 135 10.57 1.53 -1.64
C LYS A 135 9.67 2.66 -2.11
N CYS A 136 8.95 2.48 -3.22
CA CYS A 136 8.13 3.55 -3.78
C CYS A 136 6.83 2.97 -4.33
N CYS A 137 5.77 3.77 -4.24
CA CYS A 137 4.49 3.48 -4.87
C CYS A 137 4.05 4.67 -5.70
N LEU A 138 3.41 4.40 -6.81
CA LEU A 138 2.86 5.40 -7.70
C LEU A 138 1.52 4.91 -8.25
N SER A 139 0.61 5.84 -8.51
CA SER A 139 -0.66 5.59 -9.17
C SER A 139 -0.78 6.58 -10.31
N VAL A 140 -1.12 6.09 -11.50
CA VAL A 140 -1.25 6.92 -12.69
C VAL A 140 -2.55 6.64 -13.44
N PRO A 141 -3.09 7.64 -14.16
CA PRO A 141 -4.13 7.41 -15.16
C PRO A 141 -3.55 6.69 -16.38
N ALA A 142 -3.95 5.44 -16.58
CA ALA A 142 -3.43 4.57 -17.61
C ALA A 142 -3.63 5.14 -19.02
N SER A 143 -4.80 5.75 -19.26
CA SER A 143 -5.14 6.39 -20.54
C SER A 143 -4.23 7.56 -20.90
N GLN A 144 -3.63 8.24 -19.90
CA GLN A 144 -2.75 9.38 -20.12
C GLN A 144 -1.30 8.94 -20.36
N ASP A 145 -0.85 7.92 -19.61
CA ASP A 145 0.55 7.48 -19.62
C ASP A 145 0.80 6.25 -20.52
N GLY A 146 -0.19 5.84 -21.33
CA GLY A 146 -0.07 4.70 -22.24
C GLY A 146 0.12 3.36 -21.53
N CYS A 147 -0.29 3.26 -20.27
CA CYS A 147 -0.19 2.05 -19.47
C CYS A 147 -1.42 1.15 -19.66
N ARG A 148 -1.33 -0.11 -19.24
CA ARG A 148 -2.52 -0.97 -19.13
C ARG A 148 -3.32 -0.56 -17.90
N ASN A 149 -4.59 -0.24 -18.08
CA ASN A 149 -5.49 0.08 -16.99
C ASN A 149 -5.79 -1.17 -16.14
N ASN A 150 -6.36 -0.95 -14.95
CA ASN A 150 -6.75 -2.03 -14.04
C ASN A 150 -5.62 -3.03 -13.72
N CYS A 151 -4.40 -2.51 -13.53
CA CYS A 151 -3.20 -3.31 -13.37
C CYS A 151 -2.33 -2.83 -12.21
N VAL A 152 -1.57 -3.75 -11.61
CA VAL A 152 -0.51 -3.46 -10.64
C VAL A 152 0.83 -3.97 -11.17
N TYR A 153 1.76 -3.05 -11.38
CA TYR A 153 3.14 -3.34 -11.74
C TYR A 153 3.97 -3.39 -10.46
N PHE A 154 4.79 -4.42 -10.28
CA PHE A 154 5.59 -4.55 -9.07
C PHE A 154 6.97 -5.16 -9.29
N THR A 155 7.89 -4.86 -8.38
CA THR A 155 9.16 -5.58 -8.22
C THR A 155 9.14 -6.39 -6.93
N HIS A 156 9.81 -7.53 -6.90
CA HIS A 156 9.96 -8.36 -5.70
C HIS A 156 11.44 -8.70 -5.50
N HIS A 157 11.93 -8.66 -4.26
CA HIS A 157 13.36 -8.79 -3.95
C HIS A 157 14.00 -10.11 -4.43
N SER A 158 13.20 -11.13 -4.68
CA SER A 158 13.64 -12.45 -5.15
C SER A 158 13.33 -12.72 -6.63
N VAL A 159 12.79 -11.73 -7.36
CA VAL A 159 12.46 -11.83 -8.78
C VAL A 159 13.21 -10.76 -9.55
N ASP A 160 13.98 -11.18 -10.55
CA ASP A 160 14.62 -10.24 -11.47
C ASP A 160 13.55 -9.62 -12.38
N GLY A 161 13.26 -8.35 -12.14
CA GLY A 161 12.44 -7.54 -13.01
C GLY A 161 11.06 -7.13 -12.51
N TRP A 162 10.37 -6.39 -13.37
CA TRP A 162 8.99 -6.00 -13.16
C TRP A 162 8.03 -7.13 -13.52
N ARG A 163 7.00 -7.26 -12.69
CA ARG A 163 5.84 -8.14 -12.91
C ARG A 163 4.58 -7.29 -13.06
N LEU A 164 3.65 -7.79 -13.84
CA LEU A 164 2.34 -7.23 -14.09
C LEU A 164 1.30 -8.16 -13.50
N HIS A 165 0.50 -7.65 -12.56
CA HIS A 165 -0.73 -8.26 -12.12
C HIS A 165 -1.92 -7.58 -12.81
N ASP A 166 -2.68 -8.34 -13.60
CA ASP A 166 -3.94 -7.90 -14.19
C ASP A 166 -5.07 -8.19 -13.21
N MET A 167 -5.72 -7.13 -12.69
CA MET A 167 -6.74 -7.26 -11.63
C MET A 167 -8.01 -7.96 -12.13
N GLY A 168 -8.30 -7.92 -13.43
CA GLY A 168 -9.52 -8.51 -14.00
C GLY A 168 -9.42 -10.03 -14.12
N SER A 169 -8.24 -10.53 -14.49
CA SER A 169 -7.96 -11.95 -14.68
C SER A 169 -7.29 -12.61 -13.46
N GLY A 170 -6.65 -11.82 -12.60
CA GLY A 170 -5.84 -12.28 -11.48
C GLY A 170 -4.46 -12.82 -11.89
N PHE A 171 -4.11 -12.81 -13.18
CA PHE A 171 -2.85 -13.36 -13.65
C PHE A 171 -1.66 -12.43 -13.36
N ILE A 172 -0.56 -13.04 -12.94
CA ILE A 172 0.74 -12.39 -12.80
C ILE A 172 1.64 -12.82 -13.96
N SER A 173 2.21 -11.86 -14.68
CA SER A 173 3.07 -12.11 -15.85
C SER A 173 4.34 -11.24 -15.80
N PRO A 174 5.44 -11.66 -16.46
CA PRO A 174 6.57 -10.78 -16.74
C PRO A 174 6.16 -9.56 -17.58
N CYS A 175 6.65 -8.37 -17.23
CA CYS A 175 6.39 -7.16 -18.04
C CYS A 175 7.13 -7.16 -19.39
N TYR A 176 8.20 -7.95 -19.49
CA TYR A 176 8.97 -8.17 -20.69
C TYR A 176 9.22 -9.67 -20.83
N ASP A 177 9.19 -10.15 -22.07
CA ASP A 177 9.78 -11.43 -22.42
C ASP A 177 11.30 -11.29 -22.56
N ASP A 178 12.01 -12.41 -22.71
CA ASP A 178 13.47 -12.38 -22.98
C ASP A 178 13.81 -11.70 -24.33
N SER A 179 12.81 -11.25 -25.10
CA SER A 179 13.02 -10.60 -26.39
C SER A 179 13.56 -9.17 -26.27
N GLY A 180 13.39 -8.51 -25.12
CA GLY A 180 13.99 -7.19 -24.83
C GLY A 180 15.53 -7.19 -24.92
N SER A 181 16.17 -8.35 -24.78
CA SER A 181 17.61 -8.54 -25.02
C SER A 181 18.05 -8.25 -26.46
N LYS A 182 17.11 -8.22 -27.42
CA LYS A 182 17.37 -7.94 -28.85
C LYS A 182 17.20 -6.47 -29.22
N ILE A 183 16.63 -5.65 -28.33
CA ILE A 183 16.46 -4.22 -28.57
C ILE A 183 17.81 -3.55 -28.24
N LYS A 184 18.36 -2.77 -29.18
CA LYS A 184 19.55 -1.96 -28.90
C LYS A 184 19.25 -1.08 -27.68
N SER A 185 20.14 -1.10 -26.69
CA SER A 185 20.00 -0.26 -25.49
C SER A 185 19.64 1.17 -25.91
N PRO A 186 18.58 1.75 -25.32
CA PRO A 186 18.22 3.12 -25.64
C PRO A 186 19.43 4.03 -25.36
N VAL A 187 19.71 4.91 -26.32
CA VAL A 187 20.74 5.93 -26.16
C VAL A 187 20.07 7.09 -25.45
N TRP A 188 20.61 7.47 -24.29
CA TRP A 188 20.20 8.70 -23.63
C TRP A 188 20.54 9.89 -24.53
N GLU A 189 19.54 10.64 -24.97
CA GLU A 189 19.74 11.92 -25.64
C GLU A 189 19.79 13.03 -24.58
N GLU A 190 20.92 13.72 -24.48
CA GLU A 190 21.02 14.90 -23.60
C GLU A 190 20.15 16.04 -24.16
N PRO A 191 19.40 16.75 -23.31
CA PRO A 191 18.62 17.90 -23.75
C PRO A 191 19.55 18.98 -24.31
N VAL A 192 19.26 19.43 -25.53
CA VAL A 192 20.03 20.50 -26.18
C VAL A 192 19.84 21.79 -25.40
N THR A 193 20.83 22.17 -24.60
CA THR A 193 20.87 23.48 -23.98
C THR A 193 21.14 24.52 -25.06
N GLY A 194 20.08 25.16 -25.55
CA GLY A 194 20.19 26.32 -26.41
C GLY A 194 21.05 27.36 -25.68
N LYS A 195 22.22 27.68 -26.24
CA LYS A 195 23.04 28.78 -25.74
C LYS A 195 22.19 30.04 -25.74
N SER A 196 21.84 30.53 -24.55
CA SER A 196 21.33 31.88 -24.36
C SER A 196 22.34 32.85 -24.95
N SER A 197 21.99 33.43 -26.10
CA SER A 197 22.75 34.53 -26.70
C SER A 197 22.46 35.76 -25.84
N ARG A 198 23.48 36.20 -25.11
CA ARG A 198 23.55 37.56 -24.59
C ARG A 198 23.83 38.53 -25.72
#